data_AF-A0A6L3F758-F1
#
_entry.id   AF-A0A6L3F758-F1
#
_cell.length_a   1.000
_cell.length_b   1.000
_cell.length_c   1.000
_cell.angle_alpha   90.00
_cell.angle_beta   90.00
_cell.angle_gamma   90.00
#
_symmetry.space_group_name_H-M   'P 1'
#
loop_
_entity.id
_entity.type
_entity.pdbx_description
1 polymer ?
#
loop_
_entity_poly.entity_id
_entity_poly.type
_entity_poly.pdbx_seq_one_letter_code
_entity_poly.pdbx_strand_id
1 'polypeptide(L)'
;MTSKTKKVANLHLKTDGPTELSFDDLNTWVIWQFPQPIAEATLCGAVKPPIAEHTWYAATIQYRLKQVQVFGHLKETFETPEIAAEHIQSTQNGSKKD
;
A
#
# COMPACT_ATOMS: atom_id res chain seq x y z
N MET A 1 -11.29 -21.19 -2.09
CA MET A 1 -11.98 -19.98 -1.58
C MET A 1 -11.66 -18.84 -2.54
N THR A 2 -12.67 -18.21 -3.15
CA THR A 2 -12.46 -17.06 -4.03
C THR A 2 -12.16 -15.83 -3.18
N SER A 3 -10.93 -15.32 -3.23
CA SER A 3 -10.58 -14.05 -2.56
C SER A 3 -11.50 -12.94 -3.06
N LYS A 4 -12.13 -12.24 -2.12
CA LYS A 4 -12.99 -11.09 -2.43
C LYS A 4 -12.10 -9.91 -2.80
N THR A 5 -12.46 -9.23 -3.89
CA THR A 5 -11.76 -8.03 -4.35
C THR A 5 -12.75 -6.88 -4.47
N LYS A 6 -12.24 -5.65 -4.37
CA LYS A 6 -12.95 -4.43 -4.70
C LYS A 6 -12.25 -3.73 -5.86
N LYS A 7 -13.02 -3.18 -6.79
CA LYS A 7 -12.47 -2.42 -7.92
C LYS A 7 -12.19 -0.98 -7.50
N VAL A 8 -10.97 -0.51 -7.74
CA VAL A 8 -10.56 0.88 -7.53
C VAL A 8 -9.84 1.33 -8.80
N ALA A 9 -10.38 2.35 -9.47
CA ALA A 9 -9.97 2.74 -10.82
C ALA A 9 -9.92 1.50 -11.77
N ASN A 10 -8.74 1.19 -12.28
CA ASN A 10 -8.45 0.07 -13.18
C ASN A 10 -8.00 -1.22 -12.46
N LEU A 11 -7.83 -1.21 -11.12
CA LEU A 11 -7.26 -2.32 -10.37
C LEU A 11 -8.28 -3.03 -9.47
N HIS A 12 -8.02 -4.30 -9.17
CA HIS A 12 -8.78 -5.10 -8.21
C HIS A 12 -7.95 -5.30 -6.95
N LEU A 13 -8.32 -4.61 -5.88
CA LEU A 13 -7.66 -4.74 -4.59
C LEU A 13 -8.34 -5.84 -3.77
N LYS A 14 -7.55 -6.75 -3.21
CA LYS A 14 -8.00 -7.76 -2.24
C LYS A 14 -8.63 -7.08 -1.02
N THR A 15 -9.68 -7.71 -0.48
CA THR A 15 -10.37 -7.24 0.73
C THR A 15 -10.01 -8.05 1.98
N ASP A 16 -9.21 -9.10 1.83
CA ASP A 16 -8.77 -10.02 2.89
C ASP A 16 -7.29 -9.91 3.24
N GLY A 17 -6.53 -9.09 2.51
CA GLY A 17 -5.10 -8.86 2.75
C GLY A 17 -4.47 -7.91 1.74
N PRO A 18 -3.14 -7.70 1.80
CA PRO A 18 -2.44 -6.83 0.87
C PRO A 18 -2.56 -7.33 -0.57
N THR A 19 -2.71 -6.40 -1.51
CA THR A 19 -2.68 -6.68 -2.94
C THR A 19 -1.28 -6.45 -3.45
N GLU A 20 -0.64 -7.49 -3.97
CA GLU A 20 0.66 -7.35 -4.63
C GLU A 20 0.43 -6.84 -6.06
N LEU A 21 1.08 -5.74 -6.39
CA LEU A 21 1.02 -5.06 -7.67
C LEU A 21 2.44 -4.72 -8.12
N SER A 22 2.73 -4.84 -9.41
CA SER A 22 3.97 -4.34 -9.99
C SER A 22 3.91 -2.83 -10.17
N PHE A 23 5.06 -2.20 -10.43
CA PHE A 23 5.10 -0.78 -10.84
C PHE A 23 4.35 -0.54 -12.15
N ASP A 24 4.29 -1.54 -13.05
CA ASP A 24 3.56 -1.43 -14.31
C ASP A 24 2.05 -1.45 -14.08
N ASP A 25 1.55 -2.24 -13.12
CA ASP A 25 0.13 -2.22 -12.72
C ASP A 25 -0.28 -0.86 -12.15
N LEU A 26 0.64 -0.19 -11.46
CA LEU A 26 0.47 1.12 -10.83
C LEU A 26 0.91 2.29 -11.73
N ASN A 27 1.11 2.08 -13.03
CA ASN A 27 1.68 3.10 -13.92
C ASN A 27 0.88 4.43 -13.99
N THR A 28 -0.42 4.40 -13.71
CA THR A 28 -1.26 5.61 -13.61
C THR A 28 -1.52 6.07 -12.17
N TRP A 29 -1.00 5.36 -11.16
CA TRP A 29 -1.17 5.68 -9.75
C TRP A 29 0.01 6.48 -9.24
N VAL A 30 -0.22 7.34 -8.25
CA VAL A 30 0.89 7.97 -7.52
C VAL A 30 1.44 6.96 -6.54
N ILE A 31 2.75 6.75 -6.56
CA ILE A 31 3.49 5.98 -5.55
C ILE A 31 4.34 6.95 -4.75
N TRP A 32 4.07 7.06 -3.46
CA TRP A 32 4.86 7.85 -2.52
C TRP A 32 5.67 6.92 -1.64
N GLN A 33 6.99 7.06 -1.67
CA GLN A 33 7.92 6.25 -0.86
C GLN A 33 8.58 7.11 0.21
N PHE A 34 8.73 6.56 1.42
CA PHE A 34 9.46 7.21 2.51
C PHE A 34 10.78 6.48 2.75
N PRO A 35 11.88 7.19 3.06
CA PRO A 35 13.20 6.60 3.30
C PRO A 35 13.29 5.91 4.68
N GLN A 36 12.24 5.19 5.07
CA GLN A 36 12.12 4.46 6.33
C GLN A 36 12.01 2.96 6.02
N PRO A 37 13.13 2.22 6.13
CA PRO A 37 13.12 0.78 5.86
C PRO A 37 12.37 0.03 6.97
N ILE A 38 11.52 -0.91 6.58
CA ILE A 38 10.80 -1.81 7.50
C ILE A 38 11.32 -3.25 7.43
N ALA A 39 11.94 -3.61 6.32
CA ALA A 39 12.65 -4.87 6.11
C ALA A 39 13.76 -4.66 5.06
N GLU A 40 14.56 -5.69 4.80
CA GLU A 40 15.52 -5.65 3.71
C GLU A 40 14.82 -5.32 2.39
N ALA A 41 15.37 -4.36 1.65
CA ALA A 41 14.84 -3.89 0.37
C ALA A 41 13.36 -3.44 0.35
N THR A 42 12.79 -3.14 1.52
CA THR A 42 11.37 -2.78 1.67
C THR A 42 11.21 -1.48 2.44
N LEU A 43 10.50 -0.52 1.84
CA LEU A 43 10.22 0.79 2.42
C LEU A 43 8.74 0.94 2.77
N CYS A 44 8.43 1.82 3.74
CA CYS A 44 7.08 2.34 3.90
C CYS A 44 6.69 3.22 2.71
N GLY A 45 5.41 3.20 2.36
CA GLY A 45 4.88 4.06 1.32
C GLY A 45 3.37 4.21 1.39
N ALA A 46 2.87 4.95 0.41
CA ALA A 46 1.46 5.13 0.17
C ALA A 46 1.21 5.16 -1.34
N VAL A 47 0.03 4.73 -1.76
CA VAL A 47 -0.40 4.84 -3.16
C VAL A 47 -1.73 5.56 -3.25
N LYS A 48 -1.92 6.31 -4.34
CA LYS A 48 -3.17 7.03 -4.61
C LYS A 48 -3.67 6.73 -6.03
N PRO A 49 -4.93 6.30 -6.20
CA PRO A 49 -5.49 6.08 -7.53
C PRO A 49 -5.63 7.40 -8.30
N PRO A 50 -5.68 7.36 -9.65
CA PRO A 50 -5.92 8.52 -10.50
C PRO A 50 -7.40 8.95 -10.48
N ILE A 51 -7.97 9.08 -9.29
CA ILE A 51 -9.35 9.51 -9.05
C ILE A 51 -9.27 10.79 -8.23
N ALA A 52 -9.91 11.85 -8.73
CA ALA A 52 -9.99 13.13 -8.03
C ALA A 52 -10.62 12.93 -6.64
N GLU A 53 -10.11 13.65 -5.64
CA GLU A 53 -10.60 13.61 -4.25
C GLU A 53 -10.50 12.24 -3.55
N HIS A 54 -9.92 11.23 -4.21
CA HIS A 54 -9.68 9.96 -3.56
C HIS A 54 -8.53 10.07 -2.54
N THR A 55 -8.68 9.33 -1.46
CA THR A 55 -7.72 9.19 -0.36
C THR A 55 -6.58 8.22 -0.68
N TRP A 56 -5.56 8.21 0.17
CA TRP A 56 -4.38 7.36 0.06
C TRP A 56 -4.61 5.97 0.66
N TYR A 57 -3.97 4.98 0.05
CA TYR A 57 -3.82 3.65 0.61
C TYR A 57 -2.41 3.49 1.16
N ALA A 58 -2.34 2.92 2.35
CA ALA A 58 -1.10 2.43 2.91
C ALA A 58 -0.45 1.37 2.00
N ALA A 59 0.88 1.40 1.89
CA ALA A 59 1.63 0.48 1.05
C ALA A 59 3.01 0.14 1.62
N THR A 60 3.56 -1.00 1.19
CA THR A 60 5.00 -1.29 1.29
C THR A 60 5.61 -1.36 -0.10
N ILE A 61 6.81 -0.82 -0.25
CA ILE A 61 7.51 -0.70 -1.54
C ILE A 61 8.73 -1.61 -1.53
N GLN A 62 8.68 -2.70 -2.30
CA GLN A 62 9.77 -3.65 -2.49
C GLN A 62 10.58 -3.22 -3.71
N TYR A 63 11.43 -2.21 -3.54
CA TYR A 63 12.03 -1.47 -4.66
C TYR A 63 12.97 -2.31 -5.54
N ARG A 64 13.60 -3.36 -4.99
CA ARG A 64 14.42 -4.29 -5.79
C ARG A 64 13.58 -5.16 -6.73
N LEU A 65 12.39 -5.55 -6.28
CA LEU A 65 11.46 -6.39 -7.04
C LEU A 65 10.50 -5.55 -7.92
N LYS A 66 10.52 -4.22 -7.79
CA LYS A 66 9.57 -3.29 -8.43
C LYS A 66 8.12 -3.67 -8.13
N GLN A 67 7.88 -4.07 -6.89
CA GLN A 67 6.58 -4.50 -6.39
C GLN A 67 6.10 -3.59 -5.25
N VAL A 68 4.78 -3.48 -5.14
CA VAL A 68 4.08 -2.74 -4.11
C VAL A 68 3.02 -3.65 -3.50
N GLN A 69 3.01 -3.74 -2.18
CA GLN A 69 1.87 -4.35 -1.48
C GLN A 69 0.93 -3.24 -1.02
N VAL A 70 -0.25 -3.16 -1.65
CA VAL A 70 -1.27 -2.14 -1.34
C VAL A 70 -2.24 -2.70 -0.32
N PHE A 71 -2.40 -2.00 0.81
CA PHE A 71 -3.23 -2.41 1.94
C PHE A 71 -4.69 -1.93 1.75
N GLY A 72 -5.25 -2.19 0.55
CA GLY A 72 -6.61 -1.79 0.20
C GLY A 72 -7.71 -2.49 1.01
N HIS A 73 -7.38 -3.56 1.73
CA HIS A 73 -8.29 -4.28 2.62
C HIS A 73 -8.58 -3.54 3.93
N LEU A 74 -7.74 -2.56 4.30
CA LEU A 74 -7.99 -1.74 5.48
C LEU A 74 -9.31 -0.96 5.29
N LYS A 75 -10.11 -0.88 6.36
CA LYS A 75 -11.38 -0.12 6.35
C LYS A 75 -11.13 1.37 6.17
N GLU A 76 -9.99 1.84 6.68
CA GLU A 76 -9.59 3.23 6.67
C GLU A 76 -8.77 3.54 5.42
N THR A 77 -9.04 4.70 4.85
CA THR A 77 -8.18 5.34 3.88
C THR A 77 -7.63 6.62 4.50
N PHE A 78 -6.47 7.08 4.04
CA PHE A 78 -5.73 8.14 4.71
C PHE A 78 -5.79 9.45 3.92
N GLU A 79 -5.87 10.57 4.63
CA GLU A 79 -5.93 11.90 4.00
C GLU A 79 -4.60 12.29 3.34
N THR A 80 -3.48 11.89 3.94
CA THR A 80 -2.12 12.20 3.47
C THR A 80 -1.28 10.92 3.30
N PRO A 81 -0.24 10.93 2.45
CA PRO A 81 0.65 9.78 2.32
C PRO A 81 1.44 9.50 3.61
N GLU A 82 1.73 10.51 4.43
CA GLU A 82 2.44 10.38 5.70
C GLU A 82 1.65 9.53 6.69
N ILE A 83 0.36 9.84 6.91
CA ILE A 83 -0.50 9.09 7.83
C ILE A 83 -0.63 7.63 7.38
N ALA A 84 -0.74 7.41 6.06
CA ALA A 84 -0.79 6.07 5.50
C ALA A 84 0.48 5.25 5.78
N ALA A 85 1.65 5.87 5.63
CA ALA A 85 2.93 5.24 5.87
C ALA A 85 3.19 4.97 7.36
N GLU A 86 2.83 5.90 8.24
CA GLU A 86 2.92 5.74 9.70
C GLU A 86 2.09 4.56 10.22
N HIS A 87 0.91 4.32 9.62
CA HIS A 87 0.07 3.18 9.97
C HIS A 87 0.79 1.85 9.72
N ILE A 88 1.46 1.71 8.57
CA ILE A 88 2.26 0.51 8.26
C ILE A 88 3.46 0.39 9.18
N GLN A 89 4.17 1.49 9.42
CA GLN A 89 5.32 1.46 10.31
C GLN A 89 4.95 1.00 11.72
N SER A 90 3.84 1.50 12.26
CA SER A 90 3.36 1.15 13.60
C SER A 90 2.92 -0.31 13.69
N THR A 91 2.23 -0.82 12.66
CA THR A 91 1.78 -2.22 12.62
C THR A 91 2.96 -3.20 12.48
N GLN A 92 3.97 -2.88 11.67
CA GLN A 92 5.15 -3.73 11.49
C GLN A 92 6.09 -3.70 12.72
N ASN A 93 6.19 -2.56 13.41
CA ASN A 93 6.98 -2.45 14.64
C ASN A 93 6.31 -3.11 15.85
N GLY A 94 4.97 -3.13 15.89
CA GLY A 94 4.20 -3.82 16.94
C GLY A 94 4.36 -5.35 16.90
N SER A 95 4.57 -5.94 15.73
CA SER A 95 4.79 -7.39 15.56
C SER A 95 6.20 -7.87 15.90
N LYS A 96 7.11 -6.98 16.35
CA LYS A 96 8.51 -7.30 16.70
C LYS A 96 8.77 -7.38 18.20
N LYS A 97 7.72 -7.33 19.03
CA LYS A 97 7.78 -7.67 20.46
C LYS A 97 6.96 -8.94 20.67
N ASP A 98 7.62 -10.10 20.59
CA ASP A 98 7.38 -11.32 21.38
C ASP A 98 8.45 -12.37 21.01
#